data_AF-A0A7W2NEH2-F1
#
_entry.id   AF-A0A7W2NEH2-F1
#
_cell.length_a   1.000
_cell.length_b   1.000
_cell.length_c   1.000
_cell.angle_alpha   90.00
_cell.angle_beta   90.00
_cell.angle_gamma   90.00
#
_symmetry.space_group_name_H-M   'P 1'
#
loop_
_entity.id
_entity.type
_entity.pdbx_description
1 polymer ?
#
loop_
_entity_poly.entity_id
_entity_poly.type
_entity_poly.pdbx_seq_one_letter_code
_entity_poly.pdbx_strand_id
1 'polypeptide(L)' 'KGRTTLCKNGPGRIRAVLYMAAIVATKYNPDIKIQYERLLKAGKTKMQALGAAMRKLVQICFGVLKHQSEYRSQAI' A
#
# COMPACT_ATOMS: atom_id res chain seq x y z
N LYS A 1 2.70 3.97 24.33
CA LYS A 1 2.63 3.93 22.84
C LYS A 1 1.15 3.86 22.44
N GLY A 2 0.56 4.95 21.94
CA GLY A 2 -0.88 5.01 21.64
C GLY A 2 -1.27 4.12 20.44
N ARG A 3 -2.54 3.71 20.38
CA ARG A 3 -3.10 2.99 19.22
C ARG A 3 -3.18 3.97 18.04
N THR A 4 -2.31 3.80 17.04
CA THR A 4 -2.47 4.47 15.76
C THR A 4 -3.61 3.82 14.99
N THR A 5 -4.71 4.56 14.79
CA THR A 5 -5.86 4.16 13.97
C THR A 5 -5.80 4.82 12.59
N LEU A 6 -6.31 4.12 11.58
CA LEU A 6 -6.50 4.71 10.26
C LEU A 6 -7.62 5.73 10.33
N CYS A 7 -7.37 6.95 9.85
CA CYS A 7 -8.40 7.98 9.72
C CYS A 7 -9.53 7.46 8.81
N LYS A 8 -10.79 7.61 9.26
CA LYS A 8 -11.97 7.18 8.48
C LYS A 8 -12.51 8.26 7.54
N ASN A 9 -11.81 9.40 7.44
CA ASN A 9 -12.22 10.50 6.58
C ASN A 9 -12.24 10.07 5.10
N GLY A 10 -13.23 10.57 4.37
CA GLY A 10 -13.43 10.27 2.95
C GLY A 10 -14.31 9.03 2.67
N PRO A 11 -14.55 8.71 1.38
CA PRO A 11 -15.52 7.70 1.00
C PRO A 11 -15.09 6.29 1.41
N GLY A 12 -15.96 5.59 2.17
CA GLY A 12 -15.72 4.20 2.58
C GLY A 12 -15.57 3.24 1.41
N ARG A 13 -16.30 3.49 0.31
CA ARG A 13 -16.23 2.69 -0.92
C ARG A 13 -14.82 2.70 -1.54
N ILE A 14 -14.16 3.87 -1.58
CA ILE A 14 -12.81 3.99 -2.14
C ILE A 14 -11.80 3.23 -1.27
N ARG A 15 -11.93 3.30 0.06
CA ARG A 15 -11.08 2.51 0.97
C ARG A 15 -11.26 1.01 0.75
N ALA A 16 -12.49 0.52 0.52
CA ALA A 16 -12.74 -0.89 0.26
C ALA A 16 -12.08 -1.36 -1.06
N VAL A 17 -12.19 -0.56 -2.12
CA VAL A 17 -11.53 -0.84 -3.41
C VAL A 17 -10.01 -0.85 -3.25
N LEU A 18 -9.45 0.16 -2.58
CA LEU A 18 -8.01 0.23 -2.31
C LEU A 18 -7.51 -0.93 -1.46
N TYR A 19 -8.32 -1.39 -0.50
CA TYR A 19 -7.98 -2.54 0.33
C TYR A 19 -7.88 -3.82 -0.52
N MET A 20 -8.86 -4.07 -1.39
CA MET A 20 -8.83 -5.21 -2.32
C MET A 20 -7.65 -5.10 -3.30
N ALA A 21 -7.41 -3.91 -3.87
CA ALA A 21 -6.28 -3.68 -4.76
C ALA A 21 -4.94 -3.90 -4.07
N ALA A 22 -4.80 -3.46 -2.81
CA ALA A 22 -3.58 -3.67 -2.02
C ALA A 22 -3.33 -5.17 -1.75
N ILE A 23 -4.35 -5.98 -1.50
CA ILE A 23 -4.19 -7.43 -1.32
C ILE A 23 -3.63 -8.10 -2.57
N VAL A 24 -4.09 -7.69 -3.75
CA VAL A 24 -3.56 -8.20 -5.02
C VAL A 24 -2.13 -7.70 -5.24
N ALA A 25 -1.89 -6.42 -4.94
CA ALA A 25 -0.59 -5.79 -5.12
C ALA A 25 0.49 -6.41 -4.22
N THR A 26 0.20 -6.84 -2.99
CA THR A 26 1.19 -7.53 -2.15
C THR A 26 1.65 -8.87 -2.73
N LYS A 27 0.89 -9.49 -3.64
CA LYS A 27 1.26 -10.73 -4.31
C LYS A 27 2.08 -10.50 -5.57
N TYR A 28 1.65 -9.56 -6.41
CA TYR A 28 2.20 -9.40 -7.77
C TYR A 28 3.12 -8.19 -7.95
N ASN A 29 2.97 -7.15 -7.14
CA ASN A 29 3.82 -5.97 -7.24
C ASN A 29 5.04 -6.13 -6.30
N PRO A 30 6.26 -6.24 -6.85
CA PRO A 30 7.45 -6.52 -6.05
C PRO A 30 7.81 -5.37 -5.08
N ASP A 31 7.60 -4.10 -5.43
CA ASP A 31 7.88 -2.97 -4.53
C ASP A 31 6.98 -3.02 -3.27
N ILE A 32 5.70 -3.32 -3.49
CA ILE A 32 4.70 -3.42 -2.43
C ILE A 32 4.93 -4.70 -1.60
N LYS A 33 5.27 -5.81 -2.25
CA LYS A 33 5.60 -7.07 -1.59
C LYS A 33 6.78 -6.91 -0.63
N ILE A 34 7.89 -6.33 -1.10
CA ILE A 34 9.08 -6.07 -0.26
C ILE A 34 8.74 -5.18 0.93
N GLN A 35 7.99 -4.10 0.71
CA GLN A 35 7.55 -3.22 1.80
C GLN A 35 6.69 -3.98 2.82
N TYR A 36 5.75 -4.78 2.34
CA TYR A 36 4.83 -5.55 3.16
C TYR A 36 5.58 -6.57 4.01
N GLU A 37 6.46 -7.37 3.40
CA GLU A 37 7.29 -8.36 4.09
C GLU A 37 8.24 -7.71 5.10
N ARG A 38 8.87 -6.58 4.74
CA ARG A 38 9.72 -5.81 5.67
C ARG A 38 8.96 -5.37 6.91
N LEU A 39 7.72 -4.91 6.75
CA LEU A 39 6.87 -4.49 7.88
C LEU A 39 6.44 -5.68 8.74
N LEU A 40 6.13 -6.82 8.13
CA LEU A 40 5.83 -8.05 8.88
C LEU A 40 7.04 -8.51 9.69
N LYS A 41 8.24 -8.52 9.09
CA LYS A 41 9.50 -8.83 9.78
C LYS A 41 9.79 -7.86 10.94
N ALA A 42 9.37 -6.60 10.81
CA ALA A 42 9.44 -5.60 11.88
C ALA A 42 8.34 -5.75 12.97
N GLY A 43 7.60 -6.85 12.97
CA GLY A 43 6.57 -7.15 13.99
C GLY A 43 5.27 -6.37 13.82
N LYS A 44 5.00 -5.78 12.66
CA LYS A 44 3.73 -5.10 12.40
C LYS A 44 2.62 -6.13 12.14
N THR A 45 1.39 -5.79 12.55
CA THR A 45 0.25 -6.63 12.24
C THR A 45 -0.03 -6.62 10.73
N LYS A 46 -0.65 -7.69 10.22
CA LYS A 46 -1.06 -7.78 8.81
C LYS A 46 -1.89 -6.57 8.36
N MET A 47 -2.76 -6.07 9.22
CA MET A 47 -3.58 -4.88 8.96
C MET A 47 -2.75 -3.59 8.87
N GLN A 48 -1.74 -3.42 9.72
CA GLN A 48 -0.82 -2.28 9.63
C GLN A 48 0.02 -2.32 8.36
N ALA A 49 0.56 -3.50 8.04
CA ALA A 49 1.34 -3.70 6.82
C ALA A 49 0.49 -3.47 5.56
N LEU A 50 -0.77 -3.93 5.56
CA LEU A 50 -1.69 -3.74 4.44
C LEU A 50 -2.13 -2.28 4.31
N GLY A 51 -2.36 -1.57 5.42
CA GLY A 51 -2.60 -0.13 5.39
C GLY A 51 -1.43 0.66 4.80
N ALA A 52 -0.19 0.26 5.09
CA ALA A 52 0.99 0.84 4.47
C ALA A 52 1.08 0.52 2.97
N ALA A 53 0.73 -0.71 2.57
CA ALA A 53 0.65 -1.12 1.17
C ALA A 53 -0.38 -0.29 0.38
N MET A 54 -1.57 -0.03 0.95
CA MET A 54 -2.58 0.86 0.34
C MET A 54 -2.00 2.25 0.05
N ARG A 55 -1.27 2.83 1.01
CA ARG A 55 -0.63 4.15 0.83
C ARG A 55 0.41 4.12 -0.29
N LYS A 56 1.28 3.11 -0.31
CA LYS A 56 2.32 2.96 -1.33
C LYS A 56 1.72 2.77 -2.73
N LEU A 57 0.63 2.01 -2.84
CA LEU A 57 -0.10 1.82 -4.09
C LEU A 57 -0.63 3.15 -4.65
N VAL A 58 -1.27 3.97 -3.83
CA VAL A 58 -1.76 5.30 -4.26
C VAL A 58 -0.61 6.19 -4.71
N GLN A 59 0.52 6.16 -4.02
CA GLN A 59 1.71 6.93 -4.40
C GLN A 59 2.28 6.49 -5.75
N ILE A 60 2.29 5.18 -6.03
CA ILE A 60 2.71 4.64 -7.33
C ILE A 60 1.77 5.15 -8.43
N CYS A 61 0.45 5.00 -8.25
CA CYS A 61 -0.53 5.48 -9.22
C CYS A 61 -0.40 6.99 -9.47
N PHE A 62 -0.23 7.78 -8.40
CA PHE A 62 -0.01 9.22 -8.52
C PHE A 62 1.28 9.55 -9.27
N GLY A 63 2.37 8.82 -9.04
CA GLY A 63 3.64 9.00 -9.76
C GLY A 63 3.50 8.75 -11.25
N VAL A 64 2.83 7.66 -11.64
CA VAL A 64 2.54 7.33 -13.05
C VAL A 64 1.75 8.44 -13.72
N LEU A 65 0.67 8.90 -13.06
CA LEU A 65 -0.19 9.96 -13.60
C LEU A 65 0.55 11.30 -13.71
N LYS A 66 1.32 11.66 -12.68
CA LYS A 66 2.05 12.94 -12.63
C LYS A 66 3.15 13.03 -13.68
N HIS A 67 3.89 11.95 -13.88
CA HIS A 67 5.05 11.93 -14.79
C HIS A 67 4.70 11.41 -16.18
N GLN A 68 3.44 11.02 -16.42
CA GLN A 68 2.95 10.41 -17.67
C GLN A 68 3.89 9.30 -18.17
N SER A 69 4.47 8.57 -17.23
CA SER A 69 5.51 7.57 -17.48
C SER A 69 5.05 6.23 -16.93
N GLU A 70 5.38 5.17 -17.64
CA GLU A 70 5.03 3.82 -17.23
C GLU A 70 5.61 3.48 -15.86
N TYR A 71 4.87 2.67 -15.11
CA TYR A 71 5.36 2.16 -13.84
C TYR A 71 6.57 1.23 -14.08
N ARG A 72 7.71 1.60 -13.50
CA ARG A 72 8.92 0.77 -13.43
C ARG A 72 9.16 0.41 -11.98
N SER A 73 9.14 -0.90 -11.68
CA SER A 73 9.49 -1.36 -10.34
C SER A 73 10.96 -1.07 -10.04
N GLN A 74 11.23 -0.68 -8.80
CA GLN A 74 12.56 -0.39 -8.28
C GLN A 74 13.01 -1.42 -7.24
N ALA A 75 12.28 -2.54 -7.15
CA ALA A 75 12.60 -3.65 -6.27
C ALA A 75 13.92 -4.29 -6.71
N ILE A 76 14.95 -4.16 -5.87
CA ILE A 76 16.25 -4.83 -5.96
C ILE A 76 16.20 -6.09 -5.10
#